data_AF-A0A6L7CQ87-F1
#
_entry.id   AF-A0A6L7CQ87-F1
#
_cell.length_a   1.000
_cell.length_b   1.000
_cell.length_c   1.000
_cell.angle_alpha   90.00
_cell.angle_beta   90.00
_cell.angle_gamma   90.00
#
_symmetry.space_group_name_H-M   'P 1'
#
loop_
_entity.id
_entity.type
_entity.pdbx_description
1 polymer ?
#
loop_
_entity_poly.entity_id
_entity_poly.type
_entity_poly.pdbx_seq_one_letter_code
_entity_poly.pdbx_strand_id
1 'polypeptide(L)'
;QALREMVASPHVELAVHLFADLALATSFLGVALGLFDYLADLFQRSNTVGGRLQTGAITFLPPLAFALFYPRGFVMALGYAGVALAVLALIIPSLLTWQSRKHNPQAGYRVKGGRPALVVVFLCGLAVIGVQFLIAAGLLPEVG
;
A
#
# COMPACT_ATOMS: atom_id res chain seq x y z
N GLN A 1 -33.32 7.85 -12.94
CA GLN A 1 -33.86 8.76 -11.90
C GLN A 1 -34.74 8.03 -10.88
N ALA A 2 -35.56 7.04 -11.23
CA ALA A 2 -36.39 6.27 -10.28
C ALA A 2 -35.62 5.44 -9.22
N LEU A 3 -34.37 5.03 -9.49
CA LEU A 3 -33.52 4.36 -8.50
C LEU A 3 -32.94 5.30 -7.43
N ARG A 4 -32.99 6.63 -7.62
CA ARG A 4 -32.51 7.60 -6.62
C ARG A 4 -33.56 7.93 -5.55
N GLU A 5 -34.84 7.72 -5.83
CA GLU A 5 -35.94 7.98 -4.87
C GLU A 5 -36.22 6.80 -3.92
N MET A 6 -35.87 5.57 -4.31
CA MET A 6 -36.08 4.36 -3.49
C MET A 6 -34.85 3.97 -2.64
N VAL A 7 -33.67 4.54 -2.93
CA VAL A 7 -32.44 4.38 -2.11
C VAL A 7 -32.41 5.39 -0.94
N ALA A 8 -33.35 6.35 -0.91
CA ALA A 8 -33.60 7.26 0.20
C ALA A 8 -34.36 6.59 1.37
N SER A 9 -33.95 5.39 1.77
CA SER A 9 -34.22 4.96 3.14
C SER A 9 -33.02 5.41 3.97
N PRO A 10 -33.19 6.31 4.96
CA PRO A 10 -32.10 6.71 5.86
C PRO A 10 -31.41 5.52 6.52
N HIS A 11 -32.05 4.33 6.53
CA HIS A 11 -31.46 3.10 7.06
C HIS A 11 -30.48 2.42 6.10
N VAL A 12 -30.68 2.50 4.77
CA VAL A 12 -29.76 1.91 3.79
C VAL A 12 -28.52 2.79 3.65
N GLU A 13 -28.70 4.10 3.59
CA GLU A 13 -27.58 5.06 3.59
C GLU A 13 -26.75 4.93 4.87
N LEU A 14 -27.39 4.91 6.05
CA LEU A 14 -26.70 4.71 7.33
C LEU A 14 -25.99 3.36 7.40
N ALA A 15 -26.60 2.27 6.94
CA ALA A 15 -25.99 0.96 6.94
C ALA A 15 -24.76 0.90 6.02
N VAL A 16 -24.81 1.54 4.85
CA VAL A 16 -23.68 1.62 3.91
C VAL A 16 -22.55 2.47 4.49
N HIS A 17 -22.86 3.61 5.12
CA HIS A 17 -21.86 4.43 5.80
C HIS A 17 -21.20 3.69 6.97
N LEU A 18 -22.00 3.07 7.84
CA LEU A 18 -21.48 2.27 8.96
C LEU A 18 -20.61 1.10 8.46
N PHE A 19 -21.03 0.42 7.39
CA PHE A 19 -20.23 -0.63 6.80
C PHE A 19 -18.91 -0.10 6.23
N ALA A 20 -18.94 1.02 5.51
CA ALA A 20 -17.74 1.65 4.98
C ALA A 20 -16.78 2.09 6.09
N ASP A 21 -17.30 2.68 7.18
CA ASP A 21 -16.51 3.12 8.33
C ASP A 21 -15.88 1.93 9.06
N LEU A 22 -16.65 0.85 9.28
CA LEU A 22 -16.13 -0.38 9.89
C LEU A 22 -15.10 -1.08 8.99
N ALA A 23 -15.34 -1.15 7.67
CA ALA A 23 -14.41 -1.71 6.71
C ALA A 23 -13.09 -0.91 6.63
N LEU A 24 -13.19 0.42 6.64
CA LEU A 24 -12.03 1.31 6.68
C LEU A 24 -11.27 1.15 7.99
N ALA A 25 -11.97 1.16 9.13
CA ALA A 25 -11.35 0.99 10.45
C ALA A 25 -10.62 -0.35 10.57
N THR A 26 -11.24 -1.45 10.12
CA THR A 26 -10.63 -2.80 10.16
C THR A 26 -9.44 -2.93 9.22
N SER A 27 -9.52 -2.39 8.00
CA SER A 27 -8.41 -2.37 7.05
C SER A 27 -7.23 -1.54 7.59
N PHE A 28 -7.52 -0.36 8.13
CA PHE A 28 -6.51 0.52 8.72
C PHE A 28 -5.84 -0.11 9.95
N LEU A 29 -6.63 -0.76 10.82
CA LEU A 29 -6.12 -1.48 11.98
C LEU A 29 -5.14 -2.58 11.56
N GLY A 30 -5.46 -3.37 10.52
CA GLY A 30 -4.58 -4.42 10.01
C GLY A 30 -3.23 -3.88 9.53
N VAL A 31 -3.24 -2.81 8.71
CA VAL A 31 -2.01 -2.17 8.23
C VAL A 31 -1.20 -1.55 9.37
N ALA A 32 -1.88 -0.92 10.31
CA ALA A 32 -1.21 -0.26 11.43
C ALA A 32 -0.58 -1.23 12.41
N LEU A 33 -1.22 -2.37 12.68
CA LEU A 33 -0.62 -3.46 13.46
C LEU A 33 0.63 -4.03 12.76
N GLY A 34 0.56 -4.25 11.44
CA GLY A 34 1.72 -4.69 10.66
C GLY A 34 2.89 -3.70 10.71
N LEU A 35 2.61 -2.40 10.61
CA LEU A 35 3.63 -1.35 10.74
C LEU A 35 4.16 -1.23 12.18
N PHE A 36 3.29 -1.40 13.17
CA PHE A 36 3.65 -1.42 14.58
C PHE A 36 4.64 -2.55 14.89
N ASP A 37 4.34 -3.78 14.45
CA ASP A 37 5.22 -4.94 14.64
C ASP A 37 6.53 -4.78 13.86
N TYR A 38 6.47 -4.30 12.60
CA TYR A 38 7.67 -4.02 11.81
C TYR A 38 8.61 -3.00 12.49
N LEU A 39 8.06 -1.91 13.02
CA LEU A 39 8.86 -0.89 13.72
C LEU A 39 9.37 -1.40 15.07
N ALA A 40 8.58 -2.19 15.81
CA ALA A 40 9.04 -2.81 17.04
C ALA A 40 10.26 -3.72 16.81
N ASP A 41 10.21 -4.52 15.74
CA ASP A 41 11.31 -5.39 15.31
C ASP A 41 12.52 -4.57 14.82
N LEU A 42 12.30 -3.51 14.03
CA LEU A 42 13.37 -2.67 13.47
C LEU A 42 14.16 -1.94 14.56
N PHE A 43 13.48 -1.45 15.60
CA PHE A 43 14.11 -0.72 16.72
C PHE A 43 14.66 -1.65 17.82
N GLN A 44 14.57 -2.99 17.66
CA GLN A 44 15.00 -3.99 18.63
C GLN A 44 14.56 -3.67 20.08
N ARG A 45 13.39 -3.06 20.24
CA ARG A 45 12.92 -2.63 21.56
C ARG A 45 12.35 -3.81 22.33
N SER A 46 12.80 -3.97 23.57
CA SER A 46 12.28 -4.95 24.51
C SER A 46 10.75 -4.82 24.67
N ASN A 47 10.09 -5.97 24.84
CA ASN A 47 8.64 -6.16 25.00
C ASN A 47 8.03 -5.49 26.26
N THR A 48 8.26 -4.19 26.48
CA THR A 48 7.65 -3.42 27.57
C THR A 48 6.43 -2.66 27.05
N VAL A 49 5.32 -2.71 27.78
CA VAL A 49 4.02 -2.10 27.42
C VAL A 49 4.16 -0.60 27.08
N GLY A 50 5.05 0.12 27.75
CA GLY A 50 5.36 1.52 27.45
C GLY A 50 6.13 1.73 26.14
N GLY A 51 6.99 0.78 25.74
CA GLY A 51 7.67 0.78 24.46
C GLY A 51 6.70 0.58 23.30
N ARG A 52 5.71 -0.31 23.47
CA ARG A 52 4.62 -0.51 22.52
C ARG A 52 3.74 0.74 22.37
N LEU A 53 3.43 1.43 23.47
CA LEU A 53 2.64 2.67 23.38
C LEU A 53 3.41 3.80 22.65
N GLN A 54 4.71 3.93 22.89
CA GLN A 54 5.57 4.87 22.16
C GLN A 54 5.71 4.53 20.68
N THR A 55 5.92 3.25 20.34
CA THR A 55 5.97 2.82 18.94
C THR A 55 4.63 3.09 18.27
N GLY A 56 3.50 2.80 18.92
CA GLY A 56 2.17 3.16 18.41
C GLY A 56 2.02 4.66 18.15
N ALA A 57 2.46 5.50 19.09
CA ALA A 57 2.45 6.94 18.89
C ALA A 57 3.30 7.37 17.68
N ILE A 58 4.53 6.85 17.53
CA ILE A 58 5.40 7.17 16.39
C ILE A 58 4.84 6.60 15.07
N THR A 59 4.10 5.50 15.09
CA THR A 59 3.44 4.94 13.92
C THR A 59 2.27 5.80 13.44
N PHE A 60 1.50 6.38 14.36
CA PHE A 60 0.26 7.09 14.02
C PHE A 60 0.39 8.62 14.00
N LEU A 61 1.24 9.23 14.83
CA LEU A 61 1.39 10.70 14.89
C LEU A 61 1.83 11.29 13.55
N PRO A 62 2.88 10.78 12.87
CA PRO A 62 3.35 11.37 11.64
C PRO A 62 2.30 11.29 10.52
N PRO A 63 1.66 10.12 10.23
CA PRO A 63 0.57 10.06 9.27
C PRO A 63 -0.61 10.95 9.64
N LEU A 64 -0.99 11.01 10.91
CA LEU A 64 -2.09 11.86 11.38
C LEU A 64 -1.76 13.35 11.20
N ALA A 65 -0.54 13.77 11.54
CA ALA A 65 -0.09 15.14 11.34
C ALA A 65 -0.10 15.49 9.83
N PHE A 66 0.42 14.61 8.98
CA PHE A 66 0.36 14.82 7.53
C PHE A 66 -1.08 14.92 7.02
N ALA A 67 -1.99 14.08 7.51
CA ALA A 67 -3.40 14.12 7.13
C ALA A 67 -4.09 15.43 7.56
N LEU A 68 -3.76 15.96 8.75
CA LEU A 68 -4.37 17.19 9.27
C LEU A 68 -3.79 18.47 8.64
N PHE A 69 -2.47 18.52 8.39
CA PHE A 69 -1.81 19.72 7.87
C PHE A 69 -1.75 19.79 6.34
N TYR A 70 -1.83 18.66 5.62
CA TYR A 70 -1.76 18.60 4.16
C TYR A 70 -2.98 17.86 3.56
N PRO A 71 -4.18 18.48 3.53
CA PRO A 71 -5.38 17.86 2.96
C PRO A 71 -5.27 17.56 1.45
N ARG A 72 -4.45 18.32 0.70
CA ARG A 72 -4.09 18.03 -0.70
C ARG A 72 -2.89 17.07 -0.86
N GLY A 73 -2.23 16.72 0.25
CA GLY A 73 -1.07 15.83 0.26
C GLY A 73 -1.42 14.35 0.18
N PHE A 74 -2.69 13.96 0.37
CA PHE A 74 -3.10 12.55 0.35
C PHE A 74 -2.82 11.88 -1.01
N VAL A 75 -3.17 12.54 -2.12
CA VAL A 75 -2.90 12.00 -3.47
C VAL A 75 -1.40 11.88 -3.71
N MET A 76 -0.63 12.90 -3.32
CA MET A 76 0.82 12.90 -3.47
C MET A 76 1.48 11.79 -2.63
N ALA A 77 1.04 11.62 -1.38
CA ALA A 77 1.49 10.57 -0.48
C ALA A 77 1.13 9.17 -1.00
N LEU A 78 -0.08 8.99 -1.52
CA LEU A 78 -0.53 7.75 -2.16
C LEU A 78 0.31 7.46 -3.42
N GLY A 79 0.69 8.49 -4.16
CA GLY A 79 1.60 8.39 -5.29
C GLY A 79 3.00 7.88 -4.90
N TYR A 80 3.59 8.42 -3.82
CA TYR A 80 4.88 7.91 -3.32
C TYR A 80 4.77 6.49 -2.74
N ALA A 81 3.67 6.18 -2.06
CA ALA A 81 3.39 4.83 -1.58
C ALA A 81 3.27 3.82 -2.75
N GLY A 82 2.67 4.24 -3.87
CA GLY A 82 2.59 3.45 -5.09
C GLY A 82 3.96 3.09 -5.67
N VAL A 83 4.94 4.00 -5.62
CA VAL A 83 6.33 3.73 -6.02
C VAL A 83 6.96 2.66 -5.13
N ALA A 84 6.85 2.82 -3.80
CA ALA A 84 7.38 1.85 -2.86
C ALA A 84 6.75 0.46 -3.05
N LEU A 85 5.43 0.42 -3.28
CA LEU A 85 4.70 -0.81 -3.58
C LEU A 85 5.12 -1.42 -4.91
N ALA A 86 5.36 -0.65 -5.96
CA ALA A 86 5.87 -1.17 -7.24
C ALA A 86 7.26 -1.81 -7.07
N VAL A 87 8.15 -1.20 -6.29
CA VAL A 87 9.45 -1.78 -5.98
C VAL A 87 9.29 -3.08 -5.20
N LEU A 88 8.49 -3.07 -4.13
CA LEU A 88 8.34 -4.21 -3.23
C LEU A 88 7.57 -5.38 -3.87
N ALA A 89 6.47 -5.09 -4.58
CA ALA A 89 5.54 -6.09 -5.09
C ALA A 89 5.84 -6.55 -6.52
N LEU A 90 6.58 -5.77 -7.33
CA LEU A 90 6.89 -6.11 -8.72
C LEU A 90 8.39 -6.35 -8.91
N ILE A 91 9.23 -5.37 -8.55
CA ILE A 91 10.66 -5.43 -8.82
C ILE A 91 11.35 -6.51 -7.97
N ILE A 92 11.23 -6.43 -6.65
CA ILE A 92 11.88 -7.37 -5.72
C ILE A 92 11.53 -8.85 -6.04
N PRO A 93 10.25 -9.27 -6.15
CA PRO A 93 9.93 -10.66 -6.45
C PRO A 93 10.39 -11.09 -7.84
N SER A 94 10.38 -10.20 -8.84
CA SER A 94 10.92 -10.52 -10.17
C SER A 94 12.43 -10.81 -10.14
N LEU A 95 13.18 -10.03 -9.37
CA LEU A 95 14.63 -10.23 -9.18
C LEU A 95 14.94 -11.47 -8.33
N LEU A 96 14.22 -11.66 -7.22
CA LEU A 96 14.37 -12.83 -6.36
C LEU A 96 14.07 -14.13 -7.11
N THR A 97 13.02 -14.16 -7.95
CA THR A 97 12.72 -15.33 -8.78
C THR A 97 13.76 -15.55 -9.88
N TRP A 98 14.33 -14.50 -10.46
CA TRP A 98 15.45 -14.62 -11.39
C TRP A 98 16.70 -15.20 -10.71
N GLN A 99 17.09 -14.67 -9.56
CA GLN A 99 18.26 -15.12 -8.80
C GLN A 99 18.08 -16.54 -8.24
N SER A 100 16.88 -16.86 -7.74
CA SER A 100 16.51 -18.19 -7.28
C SER A 100 16.62 -19.23 -8.39
N ARG A 101 16.17 -18.91 -9.61
CA ARG A 101 16.33 -19.79 -10.78
C ARG A 101 17.79 -19.97 -11.21
N LYS A 102 18.67 -19.01 -10.92
CA LYS A 102 20.11 -19.11 -11.19
C LYS A 102 20.83 -19.99 -10.17
N HIS A 103 20.45 -19.90 -8.88
CA HIS A 103 21.06 -20.68 -7.81
C HIS A 103 20.47 -22.08 -7.64
N ASN A 104 19.21 -22.29 -8.03
CA ASN A 104 18.52 -23.59 -7.93
C ASN A 104 17.91 -24.00 -9.29
N PRO A 105 18.72 -24.52 -10.23
CA PRO A 105 18.24 -24.93 -11.56
C PRO A 105 17.22 -26.07 -11.52
N GLN A 106 17.23 -26.85 -10.43
CA GLN A 106 16.45 -28.08 -10.19
C GLN A 106 15.12 -27.84 -9.46
N ALA A 107 14.69 -26.59 -9.25
CA ALA A 107 13.42 -26.30 -8.59
C ALA A 107 12.24 -26.91 -9.39
N GLY A 108 11.59 -27.93 -8.82
CA GLY A 108 10.53 -28.72 -9.47
C GLY A 108 9.25 -27.96 -9.81
N TYR A 109 9.09 -26.72 -9.34
CA TYR A 109 7.95 -25.86 -9.66
C TYR A 109 8.39 -24.61 -10.43
N ARG A 110 8.04 -24.55 -11.72
CA ARG A 110 8.13 -23.36 -12.57
C ARG A 110 6.71 -22.90 -12.89
N VAL A 111 6.40 -21.65 -12.55
CA VAL A 111 5.17 -20.99 -13.01
C VAL A 111 5.05 -21.04 -14.55
N LYS A 112 3.83 -21.31 -15.05
CA LYS A 112 3.43 -21.46 -16.47
C LYS A 112 3.58 -20.19 -17.34
N GLY A 113 4.58 -19.36 -17.07
CA GLY A 113 4.93 -18.16 -17.85
C GLY A 113 6.43 -17.94 -18.04
N GLY A 114 7.29 -18.81 -17.48
CA GLY A 114 8.73 -18.81 -17.75
C GLY A 114 9.46 -17.50 -17.43
N ARG A 115 10.42 -17.14 -18.27
CA ARG A 115 11.15 -15.85 -18.25
C ARG A 115 10.34 -14.65 -18.79
N PRO A 116 9.51 -14.76 -19.85
CA PRO A 116 8.81 -13.59 -20.40
C PRO A 116 7.81 -12.98 -19.42
N ALA A 117 7.09 -13.80 -18.63
CA ALA A 117 6.20 -13.28 -17.59
C ALA A 117 6.93 -12.43 -16.54
N LEU A 118 8.15 -12.81 -16.16
CA LEU A 118 8.97 -12.03 -15.21
C LEU A 118 9.41 -10.70 -15.81
N VAL A 119 9.79 -10.68 -17.09
CA VAL A 119 10.17 -9.45 -17.79
C VAL A 119 8.99 -8.49 -17.89
N VAL A 120 7.79 -8.99 -18.21
CA VAL A 120 6.57 -8.17 -18.26
C VAL A 120 6.24 -7.57 -16.90
N VAL A 121 6.32 -8.35 -15.82
CA VAL A 121 6.10 -7.86 -14.45
C VAL A 121 7.13 -6.78 -14.07
N PHE A 122 8.40 -7.00 -14.41
CA PHE A 122 9.46 -6.03 -14.16
C PHE A 122 9.24 -4.72 -14.94
N LEU A 123 8.92 -4.82 -16.24
CA LEU A 123 8.62 -3.66 -17.07
C LEU A 123 7.38 -2.91 -16.59
N CYS A 124 6.34 -3.63 -16.14
CA CYS A 124 5.15 -3.03 -15.55
C CYS A 124 5.51 -2.22 -14.29
N GLY A 125 6.35 -2.78 -13.40
CA GLY A 125 6.86 -2.05 -12.23
C GLY A 125 7.65 -0.81 -12.60
N LEU A 126 8.51 -0.91 -13.61
CA LEU A 126 9.28 0.24 -14.12
C LEU A 126 8.37 1.33 -14.71
N ALA A 127 7.31 0.92 -15.43
CA ALA A 127 6.33 1.83 -16.00
C ALA A 127 5.56 2.57 -14.90
N VAL A 128 5.12 1.89 -13.83
CA VAL A 128 4.45 2.53 -12.69
C VAL A 128 5.37 3.58 -12.04
N ILE A 129 6.64 3.26 -11.82
CA ILE A 129 7.61 4.22 -11.28
C ILE A 129 7.80 5.40 -12.24
N GLY A 130 7.90 5.14 -13.55
CA GLY A 130 8.04 6.17 -14.58
C GLY A 130 6.84 7.12 -14.63
N VAL A 131 5.61 6.59 -14.55
CA VAL A 131 4.38 7.41 -14.49
C VAL A 131 4.40 8.31 -13.25
N GLN A 132 4.77 7.77 -12.09
CA GLN A 132 4.89 8.54 -10.86
C GLN A 132 5.96 9.63 -10.94
N PHE A 133 7.08 9.35 -11.61
CA PHE A 133 8.13 10.33 -11.86
C PHE A 133 7.67 11.44 -12.82
N LEU A 134 6.90 11.10 -13.87
CA LEU A 134 6.32 12.11 -14.77
C LEU A 134 5.32 13.02 -14.05
N ILE A 135 4.52 12.49 -13.14
CA ILE A 135 3.61 13.27 -12.30
C ILE A 135 4.43 14.21 -11.39
N ALA A 136 5.48 13.70 -10.75
CA ALA A 136 6.35 14.52 -9.90
C ALA A 136 7.14 15.59 -10.68
N ALA A 137 7.45 15.35 -11.96
CA ALA A 137 8.15 16.28 -12.85
C ALA A 137 7.21 17.34 -13.48
N GLY A 138 5.91 17.30 -13.20
CA GLY A 138 4.93 18.28 -13.69
C GLY A 138 4.60 18.17 -15.19
N LEU A 139 4.97 17.06 -15.83
CA LEU A 139 4.72 16.82 -17.27
C LEU A 139 3.34 16.21 -17.55
N LEU A 140 2.61 15.78 -16.52
CA LEU A 140 1.23 15.31 -16.57
C LEU A 140 0.38 16.05 -15.52
N PRO A 141 -0.88 16.41 -15.82
CA PRO A 141 -1.77 17.06 -14.86
C PRO A 141 -1.96 16.17 -13.63
N GLU A 142 -1.89 16.79 -12.45
CA GLU A 142 -2.18 16.11 -11.18
C GLU A 142 -3.58 15.50 -11.24
N VAL A 143 -3.68 14.19 -10.97
CA VAL A 143 -4.98 13.52 -10.80
C VAL A 143 -5.61 14.01 -9.51
N GLY A 144 -6.40 15.08 -9.62
CA GLY A 144 -7.27 15.62 -8.57
C GLY A 144 -8.50 14.77 -8.33
#